data_AF-A0A969IN84-F1
#
_entry.id   AF-A0A969IN84-F1
#
_cell.length_a   1.000
_cell.length_b   1.000
_cell.length_c   1.000
_cell.angle_alpha   90.00
_cell.angle_beta   90.00
_cell.angle_gamma   90.00
#
_symmetry.space_group_name_H-M   'P 1'
#
loop_
_entity.id
_entity.type
_entity.pdbx_description
1 polymer ?
#
loop_
_entity_poly.entity_id
_entity_poly.type
_entity_poly.pdbx_seq_one_letter_code
_entity_poly.pdbx_strand_id
1 'polypeptide(L)'
;MRNRVALNERPGYPGVVRAVKRILQSIPELEFIELDVPRAGLMSNYLTVAPKFKDELREQEFKAAADASVTTLATIFHACHRELCHFEERVTFEIVNVMELIGQSMGVKAEDIYKRLKMMSEVEAMMDDCSDLLSRHGLDANEARDVLLADQLAAKPLQGRFVENDRR
;
A
#
# COMPACT_ATOMS: atom_id res chain seq x y z
N MET A 1 11.65 -14.65 -16.67
CA MET A 1 12.31 -13.35 -16.46
C MET A 1 12.40 -13.12 -14.96
N ARG A 2 13.45 -12.46 -14.45
CA ARG A 2 13.54 -12.08 -13.02
C ARG A 2 12.56 -10.94 -12.73
N ASN A 3 12.02 -10.91 -11.51
CA ASN A 3 11.12 -9.85 -11.08
C ASN A 3 11.94 -8.57 -10.80
N ARG A 4 11.71 -7.49 -11.54
CA ARG A 4 12.40 -6.21 -11.42
C ARG A 4 11.71 -5.36 -10.35
N VAL A 5 12.33 -5.25 -9.18
CA VAL A 5 11.73 -4.64 -7.99
C VAL A 5 12.39 -3.32 -7.65
N ALA A 6 11.60 -2.27 -7.52
CA ALA A 6 12.01 -1.02 -6.87
C ALA A 6 11.34 -0.85 -5.51
N LEU A 7 11.88 0.03 -4.66
CA LEU A 7 11.29 0.37 -3.38
C LEU A 7 10.66 1.78 -3.38
N ASN A 8 9.46 1.88 -2.81
CA ASN A 8 8.97 3.14 -2.27
C ASN A 8 9.64 3.39 -0.91
N GLU A 9 10.58 4.33 -0.90
CA GLU A 9 11.43 4.60 0.26
C GLU A 9 10.95 5.80 1.07
N ARG A 10 10.92 5.63 2.40
CA ARG A 10 10.74 6.71 3.37
C ARG A 10 11.94 6.72 4.33
N PRO A 11 12.99 7.51 4.06
CA PRO A 11 14.26 7.43 4.79
C PRO A 11 14.24 8.11 6.17
N GLY A 12 13.08 8.31 6.80
CA GLY A 12 12.99 8.81 8.18
C GLY A 12 13.66 7.88 9.20
N TYR A 13 13.75 6.59 8.87
CA TYR A 13 14.57 5.60 9.57
C TYR A 13 15.52 4.91 8.58
N PRO A 14 16.70 5.49 8.29
CA PRO A 14 17.61 4.97 7.25
C PRO A 14 18.07 3.53 7.45
N GLY A 15 18.13 3.07 8.71
CA GLY A 15 18.49 1.68 9.04
C GLY A 15 17.49 0.66 8.50
N VAL A 16 16.19 0.99 8.54
CA VAL A 16 15.12 0.11 8.01
C VAL A 16 15.26 -0.01 6.49
N VAL A 17 15.39 1.12 5.79
CA VAL A 17 15.52 1.13 4.32
C VAL A 17 16.74 0.31 3.89
N ARG A 18 17.90 0.49 4.53
CA ARG A 18 19.10 -0.30 4.23
C ARG A 18 18.92 -1.79 4.50
N ALA A 19 18.27 -2.16 5.60
CA ALA A 19 18.01 -3.55 5.94
C ALA A 19 17.09 -4.20 4.89
N VAL A 20 16.01 -3.53 4.51
CA VAL A 20 15.07 -4.01 3.51
C VAL A 20 15.75 -4.18 2.14
N LYS A 21 16.55 -3.20 1.68
CA LYS A 21 17.33 -3.33 0.45
C LYS A 21 18.23 -4.58 0.47
N ARG A 22 18.96 -4.80 1.56
CA ARG A 22 19.82 -5.98 1.73
C ARG A 22 19.05 -7.29 1.68
N ILE A 23 17.86 -7.34 2.30
CA ILE A 23 16.99 -8.52 2.25
C ILE A 23 16.54 -8.78 0.82
N LEU A 24 15.96 -7.78 0.14
CA LEU A 24 15.48 -7.95 -1.24
C LEU A 24 16.59 -8.33 -2.23
N GLN A 25 17.77 -7.73 -2.09
CA GLN A 25 18.94 -8.07 -2.90
C GLN A 25 19.48 -9.49 -2.64
N SER A 26 19.12 -10.11 -1.51
CA SER A 26 19.49 -11.50 -1.21
C SER A 26 18.54 -12.54 -1.80
N ILE A 27 17.39 -12.12 -2.33
CA ILE A 27 16.40 -13.02 -2.95
C ILE A 27 16.79 -13.26 -4.42
N PRO A 28 17.18 -14.49 -4.82
CA PRO A 28 17.72 -14.77 -6.16
C PRO A 28 16.77 -14.50 -7.34
N GLU A 29 15.46 -14.55 -7.09
CA GLU A 29 14.39 -14.35 -8.06
C GLU A 29 14.17 -12.87 -8.38
N LEU A 30 14.66 -11.96 -7.54
CA LEU A 30 14.49 -10.52 -7.67
C LEU A 30 15.72 -9.87 -8.32
N GLU A 31 15.46 -8.87 -9.16
CA GLU A 31 16.43 -7.91 -9.65
C GLU A 31 16.09 -6.55 -9.02
N PHE A 32 16.93 -6.07 -8.10
CA PHE A 32 16.69 -4.81 -7.41
C PHE A 32 17.09 -3.61 -8.28
N ILE A 33 16.15 -2.69 -8.50
CA ILE A 33 16.32 -1.47 -9.29
C ILE A 33 16.26 -0.25 -8.36
N GLU A 34 17.37 0.48 -8.29
CA GLU A 34 17.42 1.76 -7.57
C GLU A 34 16.76 2.85 -8.44
N LEU A 35 15.82 3.60 -7.88
CA LEU A 35 15.19 4.73 -8.56
C LEU A 35 15.82 6.04 -8.08
N ASP A 36 16.25 6.87 -9.03
CA ASP A 36 16.74 8.23 -8.76
C ASP A 36 15.56 9.21 -8.70
N VAL A 37 14.91 9.24 -7.54
CA VAL A 37 13.79 10.16 -7.26
C VAL A 37 13.94 10.82 -5.90
N PRO A 38 13.37 12.02 -5.71
CA PRO A 38 13.33 12.66 -4.39
C PRO A 38 12.70 11.72 -3.35
N ARG A 39 13.21 11.76 -2.11
CA ARG A 39 12.70 10.93 -1.01
C ARG A 39 12.18 11.80 0.11
N ALA A 40 10.90 11.65 0.45
CA ALA A 40 10.34 12.21 1.68
C ALA A 40 10.61 11.27 2.85
N GLY A 41 11.22 11.78 3.93
CA GLY A 41 11.54 10.98 5.12
C GLY A 41 10.31 10.44 5.87
N LEU A 42 9.16 11.09 5.73
CA LEU A 42 7.93 10.74 6.43
C LEU A 42 7.05 9.80 5.58
N MET A 43 6.33 8.90 6.24
CA MET A 43 5.31 8.06 5.61
C MET A 43 4.18 8.89 4.99
N SER A 44 3.49 8.32 3.99
CA SER A 44 2.48 9.04 3.18
C SER A 44 1.36 9.69 4.00
N ASN A 45 1.02 9.08 5.13
CA ASN A 45 0.04 9.61 6.07
C ASN A 45 0.40 11.00 6.62
N TYR A 46 1.68 11.23 6.91
CA TYR A 46 2.16 12.52 7.41
C TYR A 46 2.30 13.57 6.30
N LEU A 47 2.35 13.16 5.03
CA LEU A 47 2.41 14.08 3.89
C LEU A 47 1.05 14.68 3.51
N THR A 48 -0.03 14.27 4.20
CA THR A 48 -1.39 14.78 3.95
C THR A 48 -1.54 16.28 4.18
N VAL A 49 -0.67 16.89 4.99
CA VAL A 49 -0.58 18.35 5.21
C VAL A 49 -0.03 19.11 4.01
N ALA A 50 0.63 18.41 3.07
CA ALA A 50 1.21 18.97 1.85
C ALA A 50 0.74 18.16 0.63
N PRO A 51 -0.57 18.19 0.29
CA PRO A 51 -1.18 17.26 -0.67
C PRO A 51 -0.56 17.36 -2.07
N LYS A 52 -0.31 18.58 -2.56
CA LYS A 52 0.33 18.80 -3.87
C LYS A 52 1.72 18.18 -3.93
N PHE A 53 2.54 18.38 -2.90
CA PHE A 53 3.87 17.77 -2.80
C PHE A 53 3.78 16.24 -2.76
N LYS A 54 2.81 15.68 -2.02
CA LYS A 54 2.60 14.23 -1.95
C LYS A 54 2.26 13.64 -3.33
N ASP A 55 1.36 14.30 -4.05
CA ASP A 55 0.95 13.87 -5.39
C ASP A 55 2.13 13.97 -6.38
N GLU A 56 2.83 15.10 -6.42
CA GLU A 56 4.02 15.29 -7.28
C GLU A 56 5.10 14.23 -6.99
N LEU A 57 5.35 13.93 -5.71
CA LEU A 57 6.30 12.89 -5.31
C LEU A 57 5.88 11.50 -5.80
N ARG A 58 4.59 11.15 -5.69
CA ARG A 58 4.05 9.88 -6.18
C ARG A 58 4.18 9.79 -7.70
N GLU A 59 3.77 10.82 -8.44
CA GLU A 59 3.83 10.80 -9.91
C GLU A 59 5.29 10.70 -10.41
N GLN A 60 6.24 11.38 -9.77
CA GLN A 60 7.67 11.25 -10.09
C GLN A 60 8.18 9.82 -9.83
N GLU A 61 7.80 9.22 -8.71
CA GLU A 61 8.20 7.85 -8.37
C GLU A 61 7.60 6.82 -9.34
N PHE A 62 6.31 6.94 -9.67
CA PHE A 62 5.66 6.07 -10.65
C PHE A 62 6.25 6.21 -12.04
N LYS A 63 6.54 7.44 -12.46
CA LYS A 63 7.23 7.69 -13.72
C LYS A 63 8.61 7.04 -13.75
N ALA A 64 9.43 7.22 -12.71
CA ALA A 64 10.76 6.62 -12.67
C ALA A 64 10.71 5.09 -12.65
N ALA A 65 9.74 4.51 -11.94
CA ALA A 65 9.49 3.07 -11.92
C ALA A 65 9.15 2.54 -13.34
N ALA A 66 8.23 3.21 -14.04
CA ALA A 66 7.86 2.87 -15.41
C ALA A 66 9.04 3.03 -16.38
N ASP A 67 9.77 4.15 -16.32
CA ASP A 67 10.93 4.42 -17.16
C ASP A 67 12.05 3.38 -16.95
N ALA A 68 12.23 2.90 -15.72
CA ALA A 68 13.19 1.84 -15.39
C ALA A 68 12.69 0.42 -15.69
N SER A 69 11.47 0.29 -16.26
CA SER A 69 10.81 -0.98 -16.59
C SER A 69 10.77 -1.93 -15.39
N VAL A 70 10.44 -1.41 -14.20
CA VAL A 70 10.19 -2.27 -13.04
C VAL A 70 8.91 -3.05 -13.25
N THR A 71 8.85 -4.28 -12.76
CA THR A 71 7.62 -5.08 -12.76
C THR A 71 6.89 -4.96 -11.43
N THR A 72 7.58 -4.57 -10.35
CA THR A 72 7.04 -4.43 -9.01
C THR A 72 7.59 -3.19 -8.31
N LEU A 73 6.71 -2.38 -7.71
CA LEU A 73 7.05 -1.34 -6.75
C LEU A 73 6.67 -1.81 -5.34
N ALA A 74 7.67 -2.18 -4.54
CA ALA A 74 7.48 -2.65 -3.18
C ALA A 74 7.44 -1.48 -2.17
N THR A 75 6.43 -1.45 -1.32
CA THR A 75 6.33 -0.49 -0.21
C THR A 75 6.89 -1.09 1.08
N ILE A 76 7.58 -0.29 1.88
CA ILE A 76 8.09 -0.73 3.19
C ILE A 76 7.01 -0.61 4.26
N PHE A 77 6.33 0.54 4.30
CA PHE A 77 5.42 0.89 5.39
C PHE A 77 3.96 0.72 4.96
N HIS A 78 3.14 0.11 5.81
CA HIS A 78 1.72 -0.14 5.52
C HIS A 78 0.91 1.13 5.20
N ALA A 79 1.24 2.27 5.81
CA ALA A 79 0.55 3.53 5.48
C ALA A 79 0.77 3.94 4.01
N CYS A 80 1.98 3.73 3.48
CA CYS A 80 2.28 3.96 2.07
C CYS A 80 1.60 2.91 1.21
N HIS A 81 1.63 1.64 1.62
CA HIS A 81 0.98 0.54 0.90
C HIS A 81 -0.50 0.78 0.68
N ARG A 82 -1.24 1.04 1.77
CA ARG A 82 -2.69 1.26 1.74
C ARG A 82 -3.13 2.41 0.84
N GLU A 83 -2.26 3.39 0.68
CA GLU A 83 -2.49 4.51 -0.24
C GLU A 83 -2.12 4.14 -1.68
N LEU A 84 -0.94 3.59 -1.90
CA LEU A 84 -0.38 3.40 -3.24
C LEU A 84 -1.02 2.24 -3.99
N CYS A 85 -1.46 1.18 -3.30
CA CYS A 85 -2.07 0.01 -3.96
C CYS A 85 -3.34 0.37 -4.74
N HIS A 86 -4.07 1.41 -4.33
CA HIS A 86 -5.23 1.95 -5.04
C HIS A 86 -4.90 2.44 -6.47
N PHE A 87 -3.64 2.80 -6.73
CA PHE A 87 -3.21 3.31 -8.03
C PHE A 87 -2.71 2.21 -8.98
N GLU A 88 -2.76 0.94 -8.58
CA GLU A 88 -2.19 -0.17 -9.38
C GLU A 88 -2.77 -0.23 -10.80
N GLU A 89 -4.08 -0.02 -10.97
CA GLU A 89 -4.72 0.01 -12.30
C GLU A 89 -4.23 1.15 -13.21
N ARG A 90 -3.54 2.15 -12.65
CA ARG A 90 -3.04 3.33 -13.38
C ARG A 90 -1.57 3.22 -13.77
N VAL A 91 -0.88 2.14 -13.39
CA VAL A 91 0.55 1.92 -13.63
C VAL A 91 0.78 0.59 -14.36
N THR A 92 2.01 0.38 -14.86
CA THR A 92 2.38 -0.82 -15.64
C THR A 92 3.08 -1.89 -14.80
N PHE A 93 3.08 -1.74 -13.47
CA PHE A 93 3.77 -2.60 -12.52
C PHE A 93 2.83 -2.89 -11.34
N GLU A 94 3.05 -4.00 -10.64
CA GLU A 94 2.31 -4.27 -9.41
C GLU A 94 2.87 -3.44 -8.24
N ILE A 95 2.01 -3.09 -7.31
CA ILE A 95 2.31 -2.42 -6.05
C ILE A 95 2.03 -3.42 -4.92
N VAL A 96 3.09 -3.80 -4.21
CA VAL A 96 3.03 -4.82 -3.14
C VAL A 96 3.64 -4.27 -1.86
N ASN A 97 3.31 -4.88 -0.73
CA ASN A 97 4.11 -4.68 0.47
C ASN A 97 5.35 -5.57 0.42
N VAL A 98 6.48 -5.08 0.94
CA VAL A 98 7.73 -5.84 0.95
C VAL A 98 7.63 -7.20 1.67
N MET A 99 6.70 -7.32 2.62
CA MET A 99 6.44 -8.58 3.32
C MET A 99 5.94 -9.69 2.39
N GLU A 100 5.24 -9.35 1.30
CA GLU A 100 4.78 -10.34 0.31
C GLU A 100 5.97 -10.95 -0.44
N LEU A 101 6.94 -10.12 -0.86
CA LEU A 101 8.15 -10.59 -1.53
C LEU A 101 9.01 -11.47 -0.62
N ILE A 102 9.19 -11.04 0.64
CA ILE A 102 9.92 -11.82 1.64
C ILE A 102 9.22 -13.15 1.90
N GLY A 103 7.91 -13.13 2.14
CA GLY A 103 7.11 -14.35 2.33
C GLY A 103 7.25 -15.31 1.16
N GLN A 104 7.05 -14.83 -0.08
CA GLN A 104 7.15 -15.63 -1.29
C GLN A 104 8.53 -16.29 -1.43
N SER A 105 9.61 -15.57 -1.16
CA SER A 105 10.98 -16.14 -1.18
C SER A 105 11.20 -17.25 -0.15
N MET A 106 10.39 -17.28 0.92
CA MET A 106 10.41 -18.31 1.95
C MET A 106 9.38 -19.43 1.70
N GLY A 107 8.68 -19.41 0.57
CA GLY A 107 7.59 -20.35 0.27
C GLY A 107 6.29 -20.07 1.03
N VAL A 108 6.17 -18.88 1.64
CA VAL A 108 4.97 -18.43 2.35
C VAL A 108 4.16 -17.51 1.44
N LYS A 109 2.94 -17.91 1.10
CA LYS A 109 2.00 -17.05 0.38
C LYS A 109 0.86 -16.65 1.30
N ALA A 110 0.73 -15.35 1.53
CA ALA A 110 -0.44 -14.75 2.17
C ALA A 110 -1.06 -13.77 1.17
N GLU A 111 -2.38 -13.81 1.03
CA GLU A 111 -3.10 -12.84 0.23
C GLU A 111 -3.11 -11.48 0.94
N ASP A 112 -2.84 -10.41 0.20
CA ASP A 112 -3.09 -9.06 0.68
C ASP A 112 -4.59 -8.75 0.62
N ILE A 113 -5.28 -9.12 1.70
CA ILE A 113 -6.72 -8.90 1.87
C ILE A 113 -7.06 -7.40 1.79
N TYR A 114 -6.19 -6.51 2.29
CA TYR A 114 -6.46 -5.08 2.24
C TYR A 114 -6.47 -4.59 0.80
N LYS A 115 -5.44 -4.91 0.02
CA LYS A 115 -5.39 -4.53 -1.40
C LYS A 115 -6.55 -5.15 -2.18
N ARG A 116 -6.84 -6.45 -1.96
CA ARG A 116 -7.99 -7.11 -2.61
C ARG A 116 -9.29 -6.35 -2.37
N LEU A 117 -9.61 -6.03 -1.12
CA LEU A 117 -10.79 -5.24 -0.77
C LEU A 117 -10.72 -3.83 -1.35
N LYS A 118 -9.57 -3.15 -1.27
CA LYS A 118 -9.39 -1.79 -1.77
C LYS A 118 -9.58 -1.67 -3.29
N MET A 119 -9.29 -2.74 -4.03
CA MET A 119 -9.49 -2.82 -5.49
C MET A 119 -10.94 -3.19 -5.87
N MET A 120 -11.79 -3.59 -4.92
CA MET A 120 -13.20 -3.82 -5.22
C MET A 120 -13.91 -2.47 -5.43
N SER A 121 -14.71 -2.39 -6.50
CA SER A 121 -15.39 -1.14 -6.88
C SER A 121 -16.67 -0.87 -6.08
N GLU A 122 -17.27 -1.90 -5.46
CA GLU A 122 -18.57 -1.80 -4.81
C GLU A 122 -18.51 -2.21 -3.33
N VAL A 123 -18.98 -1.35 -2.43
CA VAL A 123 -19.01 -1.63 -0.98
C VAL A 123 -19.87 -2.84 -0.65
N GLU A 124 -21.00 -3.03 -1.33
CA GLU A 124 -21.87 -4.20 -1.08
C GLU A 124 -21.13 -5.52 -1.37
N ALA A 125 -20.30 -5.54 -2.41
CA ALA A 125 -19.48 -6.71 -2.71
C ALA A 125 -18.44 -6.97 -1.59
N MET A 126 -17.86 -5.92 -1.00
CA MET A 126 -16.94 -6.05 0.13
C MET A 126 -17.65 -6.57 1.38
N MET A 127 -18.88 -6.09 1.63
CA MET A 127 -19.72 -6.54 2.75
C MET A 127 -20.06 -8.02 2.62
N ASP A 128 -20.44 -8.46 1.41
CA ASP A 128 -20.71 -9.87 1.12
C ASP A 128 -19.45 -10.73 1.33
N ASP A 129 -18.29 -10.29 0.80
CA ASP A 129 -17.00 -10.98 0.96
C ASP A 129 -16.58 -11.10 2.44
N CYS A 130 -16.88 -10.09 3.24
CA CYS A 130 -16.54 -10.04 4.66
C CYS A 130 -17.63 -10.58 5.60
N SER A 131 -18.77 -11.06 5.09
CA SER A 131 -19.95 -11.43 5.88
C SER A 131 -19.65 -12.45 7.00
N ASP A 132 -18.83 -13.46 6.71
CA ASP A 132 -18.37 -14.45 7.68
C ASP A 132 -17.50 -13.82 8.78
N LEU A 133 -16.65 -12.85 8.43
CA LEU A 133 -15.79 -12.15 9.39
C LEU A 133 -16.61 -11.23 10.29
N LEU A 134 -17.57 -10.50 9.72
CA LEU A 134 -18.49 -9.65 10.49
C LEU A 134 -19.24 -10.49 11.52
N SER A 135 -19.81 -11.62 11.09
CA SER A 135 -20.55 -12.54 11.95
C SER A 135 -19.67 -13.17 13.03
N ARG A 136 -18.48 -13.65 12.65
CA ARG A 136 -17.53 -14.30 13.57
C ARG A 136 -17.04 -13.36 14.67
N HIS A 137 -16.87 -12.08 14.35
CA HIS A 137 -16.32 -11.09 15.29
C HIS A 137 -17.39 -10.20 15.93
N GLY A 138 -18.67 -10.42 15.62
CA GLY A 138 -19.79 -9.65 16.17
C GLY A 138 -19.74 -8.16 15.78
N LEU A 139 -19.27 -7.86 14.57
CA LEU A 139 -19.20 -6.50 14.05
C LEU A 139 -20.58 -6.06 13.54
N ASP A 140 -20.98 -4.82 13.82
CA ASP A 140 -22.22 -4.26 13.31
C ASP A 140 -22.10 -4.03 11.80
N ALA A 141 -23.04 -4.58 11.03
CA ALA A 141 -22.98 -4.52 9.58
C ALA A 141 -23.21 -3.11 9.03
N ASN A 142 -24.01 -2.27 9.70
CA ASN A 142 -24.22 -0.90 9.27
C ASN A 142 -22.97 -0.06 9.53
N GLU A 143 -22.35 -0.19 10.72
CA GLU A 143 -21.09 0.47 11.06
C GLU A 143 -19.96 0.06 10.09
N ALA A 144 -19.81 -1.23 9.81
CA ALA A 144 -18.81 -1.72 8.86
C ALA A 144 -19.03 -1.13 7.46
N ARG A 145 -20.28 -1.08 7.00
CA ARG A 145 -20.65 -0.48 5.71
C ARG A 145 -20.32 1.00 5.66
N ASP A 146 -20.63 1.76 6.71
CA ASP A 146 -20.36 3.20 6.79
C ASP A 146 -18.85 3.47 6.78
N VAL A 147 -18.05 2.65 7.47
CA VAL A 147 -16.59 2.74 7.44
C VAL A 147 -16.03 2.43 6.04
N LEU A 148 -16.54 1.40 5.37
CA LEU A 148 -16.11 1.05 4.01
C LEU A 148 -16.49 2.13 2.99
N LEU A 149 -17.69 2.69 3.10
CA LEU A 149 -18.11 3.84 2.29
C LEU A 149 -17.19 5.05 2.52
N ALA A 150 -16.87 5.34 3.78
CA ALA A 150 -15.94 6.41 4.12
C ALA A 150 -14.54 6.17 3.53
N ASP A 151 -14.01 4.94 3.58
CA ASP A 151 -12.69 4.60 3.01
C ASP A 151 -12.69 4.60 1.47
N GLN A 152 -13.78 4.18 0.81
CA GLN A 152 -13.91 4.26 -0.64
C GLN A 152 -14.02 5.71 -1.14
N LEU A 153 -14.89 6.50 -0.51
CA LEU A 153 -15.09 7.91 -0.88
C LEU A 153 -13.89 8.77 -0.51
N ALA A 154 -13.14 8.39 0.53
CA ALA A 154 -11.90 9.04 0.86
C ALA A 154 -10.79 8.61 -0.11
N ALA A 155 -10.37 9.53 -0.98
CA ALA A 155 -9.08 9.44 -1.69
C ALA A 155 -7.84 9.42 -0.73
N LYS A 156 -8.07 9.32 0.59
CA LYS A 156 -7.07 9.27 1.66
C LYS A 156 -7.42 8.11 2.60
N PRO A 157 -6.46 7.24 2.97
CA PRO A 157 -6.73 6.16 3.92
C PRO A 157 -7.22 6.73 5.25
N LEU A 158 -8.27 6.13 5.82
CA LEU A 158 -8.81 6.53 7.12
C LEU A 158 -7.70 6.50 8.18
N GLN A 159 -7.53 7.60 8.92
CA GLN A 159 -6.57 7.72 10.02
C GLN A 159 -7.21 8.44 11.19
N GLY A 160 -7.15 7.85 12.38
CA GLY A 160 -7.73 8.45 13.57
C GLY A 160 -9.26 8.43 13.59
N ARG A 161 -9.86 9.18 14.53
CA ARG A 161 -11.25 9.07 15.00
C ARG A 161 -12.30 9.13 13.89
N PHE A 162 -12.71 7.95 13.42
CA PHE A 162 -14.07 7.66 12.93
C PHE A 162 -15.00 7.21 14.07
N VAL A 163 -14.58 7.35 15.34
CA VAL A 163 -15.29 6.88 16.55
C VAL A 163 -15.83 8.04 17.41
N GLU A 164 -15.63 9.29 17.01
CA GLU A 164 -16.20 10.44 17.74
C GLU A 164 -16.78 11.47 16.78
N ASN A 165 -18.05 11.31 16.45
CA ASN A 165 -19.00 12.41 16.39
C ASN A 165 -20.41 11.84 16.26
N ASP A 166 -20.95 11.33 17.37
CA ASP A 166 -22.40 11.14 17.52
C ASP A 166 -22.84 11.24 19.00
N ARG A 167 -22.19 12.14 19.74
CA ARG A 167 -22.67 12.62 21.04
C ARG A 167 -22.38 14.11 21.19
N ARG A 168 -23.23 14.94 20.60
CA ARG A 168 -23.58 16.25 21.14
C ARG A 168 -24.91 16.72 20.58
#